data_AF-A0A1U8HSN8-F1
#
_entry.id   AF-A0A1U8HSN8-F1
#
_cell.length_a   1.000
_cell.length_b   1.000
_cell.length_c   1.000
_cell.angle_alpha   90.00
_cell.angle_beta   90.00
_cell.angle_gamma   90.00
#
_symmetry.space_group_name_H-M   'P 1'
#
loop_
_entity.id
_entity.type
_entity.pdbx_description
1 polymer ?
#
loop_
_entity_poly.entity_id
_entity_poly.type
_entity_poly.pdbx_seq_one_letter_code
_entity_poly.pdbx_strand_id
1 'polypeptide(L)'
;MSKAELSKEMRTSPTVQPSNCGNGEAPINYQLLLLTILEKDCPVFENLFEFCQIYAGGTIDAARRLNNQLCDITINWAGDLYHANKWEALRFCYINDLVLGILEFLKYHARVLYIDIDVHHTRVF
;
A
#
# COMPACT_ATOMS: atom_id res chain seq x y z
N MET A 1 8.70 -2.14 22.63
CA MET A 1 7.27 -1.99 22.98
C MET A 1 6.64 -3.38 23.11
N SER A 2 6.03 -3.68 24.25
CA SER A 2 5.43 -4.97 24.57
C SER A 2 4.05 -5.16 23.90
N LYS A 3 3.61 -6.42 23.73
CA LYS A 3 2.27 -6.75 23.18
C LYS A 3 1.10 -6.03 23.87
N ALA A 4 1.27 -5.68 25.14
CA ALA A 4 0.26 -4.97 25.93
C ALA A 4 0.16 -3.47 25.56
N GLU A 5 1.26 -2.86 25.09
CA GLU A 5 1.35 -1.43 24.79
C GLU A 5 0.73 -1.12 23.42
N LEU A 6 1.03 -1.92 22.39
CA LEU A 6 0.41 -1.84 21.06
C LEU A 6 -1.12 -2.02 21.11
N SER A 7 -1.61 -2.95 21.94
CA SER A 7 -3.04 -3.16 22.15
C SER A 7 -3.75 -1.97 22.80
N LYS A 8 -3.01 -1.11 23.51
CA LYS A 8 -3.56 0.05 24.20
C LYS A 8 -3.63 1.26 23.27
N GLU A 9 -2.61 1.44 22.44
CA GLU A 9 -2.52 2.54 21.47
C GLU A 9 -3.59 2.39 20.36
N MET A 10 -3.78 1.18 19.84
CA MET A 10 -4.82 0.88 18.84
C MET A 10 -6.26 1.04 19.35
N ARG A 11 -6.49 0.99 20.67
CA ARG A 11 -7.82 1.27 21.27
C ARG A 11 -8.15 2.76 21.34
N THR A 12 -7.13 3.61 21.24
CA THR A 12 -7.29 5.07 21.34
C THR A 12 -7.36 5.77 19.99
N SER A 13 -7.04 5.06 18.91
CA SER A 13 -7.19 5.57 17.54
C SER A 13 -8.69 5.65 17.17
N PRO A 14 -9.16 6.74 16.56
CA PRO A 14 -10.57 6.92 16.26
C PRO A 14 -11.08 5.84 15.29
N THR A 15 -12.03 5.04 15.75
CA THR A 15 -12.79 4.10 14.91
C THR A 15 -13.59 4.87 13.86
N VAL A 16 -13.23 4.69 12.59
CA VAL A 16 -14.11 5.05 11.47
C VAL A 16 -15.25 4.03 11.44
N GLN A 17 -16.47 4.48 11.73
CA GLN A 17 -17.66 3.65 11.63
C GLN A 17 -17.87 3.24 10.15
N PRO A 18 -18.14 1.97 9.84
CA PRO A 18 -18.48 1.55 8.47
C PRO A 18 -19.76 2.25 8.03
N SER A 19 -19.71 3.03 6.96
CA SER A 19 -20.92 3.52 6.32
C SER A 19 -21.67 2.35 5.68
N ASN A 20 -22.95 2.23 6.04
CA ASN A 20 -23.87 1.16 5.66
C ASN A 20 -23.84 0.80 4.17
N CYS A 21 -23.24 -0.34 3.82
CA CYS A 21 -23.56 -1.10 2.61
C CYS A 21 -24.05 -2.48 3.07
N GLY A 22 -25.35 -2.69 2.96
CA GLY A 22 -26.01 -3.90 3.44
C GLY A 22 -25.63 -5.12 2.61
N ASN A 23 -25.13 -6.14 3.28
CA ASN A 23 -25.27 -7.57 2.99
C ASN A 23 -24.99 -8.29 4.32
N GLY A 24 -25.90 -9.16 4.76
CA GLY A 24 -25.92 -9.74 6.11
C GLY A 24 -24.81 -10.76 6.40
N GLU A 25 -23.55 -10.33 6.37
CA GLU A 25 -22.42 -11.11 6.88
C GLU A 25 -22.13 -10.73 8.33
N ALA A 26 -21.73 -11.72 9.15
CA ALA A 26 -21.36 -11.50 10.54
C ALA A 26 -20.32 -10.37 10.66
N PRO A 27 -20.38 -9.52 11.70
CA PRO A 27 -19.51 -8.35 11.79
C PRO A 27 -18.04 -8.79 11.72
N ILE A 28 -17.34 -8.35 10.68
CA ILE A 28 -15.91 -8.59 10.50
C ILE A 28 -15.22 -7.98 11.72
N ASN A 29 -14.64 -8.83 12.56
CA ASN A 29 -13.86 -8.36 13.70
C ASN A 29 -12.54 -7.80 13.17
N TYR A 30 -12.52 -6.50 12.86
CA TYR A 30 -11.35 -5.77 12.36
C TYR A 30 -10.12 -5.96 13.24
N GLN A 31 -10.30 -6.15 14.56
CA GLN A 31 -9.21 -6.43 15.49
C GLN A 31 -8.53 -7.78 15.20
N LEU A 32 -9.32 -8.81 14.87
CA LEU A 32 -8.84 -10.15 14.57
C LEU A 32 -8.27 -10.26 13.14
N LEU A 33 -8.84 -9.49 12.20
CA LEU A 33 -8.35 -9.38 10.82
C LEU A 33 -7.00 -8.65 10.74
N LEU A 34 -6.85 -7.53 11.46
CA LEU A 34 -5.57 -6.83 11.59
C LEU A 34 -4.49 -7.70 12.23
N LEU A 35 -4.85 -8.46 13.28
CA LEU A 35 -3.89 -9.34 13.95
C LEU A 35 -3.48 -10.52 13.06
N THR A 36 -4.39 -11.16 12.34
CA THR A 36 -4.07 -12.41 11.63
C THR A 36 -3.33 -12.20 10.30
N ILE A 37 -3.62 -11.12 9.56
CA ILE A 37 -2.97 -10.82 8.25
C ILE A 37 -1.60 -10.16 8.44
N LEU A 38 -1.48 -9.25 9.42
CA LEU A 38 -0.22 -8.58 9.70
C LEU A 38 0.76 -9.46 10.51
N GLU A 39 0.34 -10.52 11.19
CA GLU A 39 1.28 -11.36 11.98
C GLU A 39 2.04 -12.43 11.18
N LYS A 40 1.61 -12.79 9.96
CA LYS A 40 2.27 -13.86 9.16
C LYS A 40 3.12 -13.34 7.99
N ASP A 41 2.48 -12.66 7.03
CA ASP A 41 3.14 -12.28 5.77
C ASP A 41 3.49 -10.79 5.72
N CYS A 42 2.85 -9.96 6.55
CA CYS A 42 3.04 -8.51 6.54
C CYS A 42 3.32 -8.00 7.97
N PRO A 43 4.47 -8.37 8.58
CA PRO A 43 4.79 -8.08 9.98
C PRO A 43 4.75 -6.59 10.30
N VAL A 44 4.17 -6.24 11.45
CA VAL A 44 4.31 -4.89 11.99
C VAL A 44 5.73 -4.73 12.56
N PHE A 45 6.46 -3.72 12.08
CA PHE A 45 7.78 -3.36 12.58
C PHE A 45 7.90 -1.85 12.86
N GLU A 46 8.89 -1.46 13.63
CA GLU A 46 9.17 -0.05 13.93
C GLU A 46 9.48 0.72 12.64
N ASN A 47 8.91 1.90 12.48
CA ASN A 47 9.02 2.73 11.27
C ASN A 47 8.39 2.11 10.01
N LEU A 48 7.45 1.16 10.14
CA LEU A 48 6.71 0.59 9.00
C LEU A 48 6.10 1.68 8.10
N PHE A 49 5.49 2.71 8.69
CA PHE A 49 4.87 3.78 7.89
C PHE A 49 5.90 4.65 7.19
N GLU A 50 7.03 4.95 7.84
CA GLU A 50 8.14 5.69 7.21
C GLU A 50 8.75 4.91 6.05
N PHE A 51 8.94 3.59 6.22
CA PHE A 51 9.31 2.68 5.13
C PHE A 51 8.35 2.82 3.95
N CYS A 52 7.04 2.81 4.22
CA CYS A 52 6.02 3.01 3.19
C CYS A 52 6.09 4.37 2.51
N GLN A 53 6.35 5.43 3.26
CA GLN A 53 6.49 6.78 2.73
C GLN A 53 7.70 6.90 1.79
N ILE A 54 8.82 6.27 2.11
CA ILE A 54 10.05 6.35 1.32
C ILE A 54 9.83 5.74 -0.06
N TYR A 55 9.37 4.49 -0.16
CA TYR A 55 9.23 3.85 -1.46
C TYR A 55 8.08 4.45 -2.28
N ALA A 56 6.93 4.72 -1.66
CA ALA A 56 5.78 5.27 -2.37
C ALA A 56 6.04 6.72 -2.81
N GLY A 57 6.68 7.51 -1.95
CA GLY A 57 7.10 8.88 -2.26
C GLY A 57 8.11 8.90 -3.41
N GLY A 58 9.07 7.97 -3.43
CA GLY A 58 10.02 7.80 -4.52
C GLY A 58 9.34 7.55 -5.86
N THR A 59 8.35 6.64 -5.90
CA THR A 59 7.60 6.32 -7.13
C THR A 59 6.75 7.48 -7.61
N ILE A 60 6.09 8.21 -6.70
CA ILE A 60 5.33 9.42 -7.05
C ILE A 60 6.25 10.53 -7.57
N ASP A 61 7.38 10.80 -6.92
CA ASP A 61 8.33 11.82 -7.38
C ASP A 61 8.92 11.46 -8.74
N ALA A 62 9.26 10.19 -8.95
CA ALA A 62 9.71 9.65 -10.23
C ALA A 62 8.69 9.88 -11.35
N ALA A 63 7.41 9.56 -11.12
CA ALA A 63 6.34 9.82 -12.08
C ALA A 63 6.15 11.33 -12.34
N ARG A 64 6.21 12.17 -11.30
CA ARG A 64 6.12 13.63 -11.43
C ARG A 64 7.26 14.20 -12.27
N ARG A 65 8.50 13.73 -12.10
CA ARG A 65 9.65 14.22 -12.90
C ARG A 65 9.49 13.90 -14.37
N LEU A 66 9.01 12.69 -14.70
CA LEU A 66 8.71 12.27 -16.06
C LEU A 66 7.57 13.10 -16.67
N ASN A 67 6.46 13.25 -15.94
CA ASN A 67 5.32 14.10 -16.38
C ASN A 67 5.75 15.54 -16.69
N ASN A 68 6.68 16.09 -15.90
CA ASN A 68 7.21 17.44 -16.07
C ASN A 68 8.40 17.53 -17.04
N GLN A 69 8.73 16.44 -17.76
CA GLN A 69 9.82 16.40 -18.74
C GLN A 69 11.19 16.82 -18.16
N LEU A 70 11.41 16.58 -16.86
CA LEU A 70 12.67 16.90 -16.18
C LEU A 70 13.76 15.85 -16.43
N CYS A 71 13.37 14.68 -16.94
CA CYS A 71 14.20 13.54 -17.26
C CYS A 71 13.43 12.58 -18.17
N ASP A 72 14.15 11.71 -18.89
CA ASP A 72 13.55 10.66 -19.72
C ASP A 72 13.42 9.31 -18.98
N ILE A 73 14.25 9.09 -17.95
CA ILE A 73 14.30 7.85 -17.17
C ILE A 73 14.43 8.21 -15.69
N THR A 74 13.63 7.55 -14.86
CA THR A 74 13.74 7.58 -13.39
C THR A 74 13.89 6.17 -12.86
N ILE A 75 14.58 6.04 -11.72
CA ILE A 75 14.85 4.74 -11.10
C ILE A 75 14.52 4.86 -9.62
N ASN A 76 13.62 4.02 -9.14
CA ASN A 76 13.32 3.85 -7.73
C ASN A 76 13.48 2.38 -7.34
N TRP A 77 14.67 1.98 -6.87
CA TRP A 77 14.94 0.60 -6.46
C TRP A 77 14.19 0.16 -5.19
N ALA A 78 13.65 1.11 -4.43
CA ALA A 78 12.91 0.80 -3.21
C ALA A 78 11.43 0.46 -3.46
N GLY A 79 10.90 0.81 -4.65
CA GLY A 79 9.50 0.65 -5.01
C GLY A 79 9.15 -0.72 -5.60
N ASP A 80 8.02 -0.74 -6.31
CA ASP A 80 7.44 -1.93 -6.96
C ASP A 80 6.88 -2.97 -5.96
N LEU A 81 6.21 -2.50 -4.91
CA LEU A 81 5.51 -3.35 -3.94
C LEU A 81 4.07 -3.60 -4.40
N TYR A 82 3.92 -4.42 -5.45
CA TYR A 82 2.68 -4.52 -6.23
C TYR A 82 1.63 -5.51 -5.68
N HIS A 83 1.92 -6.27 -4.61
CA HIS A 83 0.93 -7.22 -4.04
C HIS A 83 -0.11 -6.57 -3.12
N ALA A 84 0.08 -5.32 -2.70
CA ALA A 84 -0.87 -4.63 -1.83
C ALA A 84 -2.19 -4.34 -2.57
N ASN A 85 -3.31 -4.68 -1.94
CA ASN A 85 -4.65 -4.36 -2.40
C ASN A 85 -5.14 -3.05 -1.77
N LYS A 86 -6.24 -2.49 -2.30
CA LYS A 86 -6.84 -1.24 -1.79
C LYS A 86 -7.14 -1.26 -0.29
N TRP A 87 -7.50 -2.42 0.26
CA TRP A 87 -7.96 -2.56 1.64
C TRP A 87 -7.13 -3.53 2.47
N GLU A 88 -6.10 -4.15 1.90
CA GLU A 88 -5.35 -5.23 2.54
C GLU A 88 -3.87 -5.20 2.13
N ALA A 89 -2.98 -5.33 3.12
CA ALA A 89 -1.58 -5.63 2.91
C ALA A 89 -1.41 -7.13 2.66
N LEU A 90 -0.59 -7.51 1.68
CA LEU A 90 -0.37 -8.90 1.29
C LEU A 90 1.06 -9.12 0.83
N ARG A 91 1.64 -10.28 1.16
CA ARG A 91 2.96 -10.73 0.66
C ARG A 91 4.03 -9.64 0.75
N PHE A 92 4.26 -9.14 1.97
CA PHE A 92 5.23 -8.08 2.28
C PHE A 92 4.91 -6.68 1.72
N CYS A 93 3.81 -6.51 0.98
CA CYS A 93 3.41 -5.23 0.39
C CYS A 93 2.31 -4.56 1.21
N TYR A 94 2.53 -3.29 1.60
CA TYR A 94 1.61 -2.52 2.44
C TYR A 94 0.90 -1.38 1.68
N ILE A 95 1.62 -0.71 0.78
CA ILE A 95 1.11 0.30 -0.15
C ILE A 95 1.52 -0.13 -1.55
N ASN A 96 0.57 -0.08 -2.48
CA ASN A 96 0.83 -0.35 -3.90
C ASN A 96 1.32 0.93 -4.57
N ASP A 97 2.63 1.19 -4.51
CA ASP A 97 3.23 2.41 -5.08
C ASP A 97 3.17 2.43 -6.61
N LEU A 98 3.16 1.26 -7.26
CA LEU A 98 2.95 1.13 -8.70
C LEU A 98 1.62 1.77 -9.13
N VAL A 99 0.52 1.44 -8.43
CA VAL A 99 -0.80 2.04 -8.71
C VAL A 99 -0.76 3.56 -8.53
N LEU A 100 -0.08 4.05 -7.49
CA LEU A 100 0.08 5.49 -7.26
C LEU A 100 0.88 6.16 -8.40
N GLY A 101 1.95 5.54 -8.87
CA GLY A 101 2.73 6.00 -10.02
C GLY A 101 1.91 6.02 -11.31
N ILE A 102 1.16 4.95 -11.59
CA ILE A 102 0.27 4.88 -12.77
C ILE A 102 -0.80 5.97 -12.71
N LEU A 103 -1.43 6.18 -11.56
CA LEU A 103 -2.42 7.26 -11.37
C LEU A 103 -1.80 8.64 -11.57
N GLU A 104 -0.54 8.83 -11.18
CA GLU A 104 0.21 10.07 -11.45
C GLU A 104 0.46 10.26 -12.95
N PHE A 105 0.87 9.23 -13.68
CA PHE A 105 1.04 9.29 -15.14
C PHE A 105 -0.28 9.56 -15.89
N LEU A 106 -1.38 8.94 -15.46
CA LEU A 106 -2.70 9.08 -16.10
C LEU A 106 -3.27 10.50 -16.04
N LYS A 107 -2.68 11.41 -15.25
CA LYS A 107 -3.00 12.84 -15.29
C LYS A 107 -2.60 13.51 -16.61
N TYR A 108 -1.60 12.99 -17.32
CA TYR A 108 -1.01 13.58 -18.53
C TYR A 108 -0.99 12.63 -19.73
N HIS A 109 -0.96 11.32 -19.48
CA HIS A 109 -0.85 10.30 -20.52
C HIS A 109 -2.15 9.50 -20.63
N ALA A 110 -2.71 9.42 -21.84
CA ALA A 110 -3.95 8.68 -22.09
C ALA A 110 -3.83 7.16 -21.87
N ARG A 111 -2.61 6.62 -21.97
CA ARG A 111 -2.30 5.20 -21.81
C ARG A 111 -0.94 5.06 -21.14
N VAL A 112 -0.83 4.11 -20.23
CA VAL A 112 0.41 3.75 -19.52
C VAL A 112 0.63 2.25 -19.72
N LEU A 113 1.82 1.86 -20.16
CA LEU A 113 2.22 0.46 -20.27
C LEU A 113 3.01 0.08 -19.02
N TYR A 114 2.60 -1.00 -18.36
CA TYR A 114 3.32 -1.61 -17.26
C TYR A 114 3.88 -2.97 -17.70
N ILE A 115 5.14 -3.22 -17.37
CA ILE A 115 5.85 -4.46 -17.66
C ILE A 115 6.40 -4.97 -16.34
N ASP A 116 5.96 -6.15 -15.92
CA ASP A 116 6.45 -6.85 -14.73
C ASP A 116 7.34 -8.02 -15.16
N ILE A 117 8.50 -8.15 -14.52
CA ILE A 117 9.45 -9.24 -14.71
C ILE A 117 9.68 -10.04 -13.41
N ASP A 118 8.95 -9.72 -12.33
CA ASP A 118 8.95 -10.49 -11.11
C ASP A 118 8.41 -11.90 -11.37
N VAL A 119 8.90 -12.85 -10.57
CA VAL A 119 8.49 -14.26 -10.63
C VAL A 119 7.05 -14.45 -10.14
N HIS A 120 6.55 -13.56 -9.28
CA HIS A 120 5.18 -13.60 -8.80
C HIS A 120 4.27 -12.80 -9.74
N HIS A 121 3.13 -13.38 -10.06
CA HIS A 121 2.15 -12.70 -10.90
C HIS A 121 1.64 -11.42 -10.23
N THR A 122 1.75 -10.28 -10.93
CA THR A 122 1.20 -9.01 -10.49
C THR A 122 -0.31 -9.08 -10.40
N ARG A 123 -0.87 -8.66 -9.27
CA ARG A 123 -2.31 -8.36 -9.19
C ARG A 123 -2.47 -6.85 -9.12
N VAL A 124 -2.48 -6.24 -10.30
CA VAL A 124 -2.92 -4.86 -10.44
C VAL A 124 -4.43 -4.95 -10.68
N PHE A 125 -5.23 -4.39 -9.77
CA PHE A 125 -6.72 -4.40 -9.72
C PHE A 125 -7.39 -5.55 -8.94
#